data_AF-A0AA43S2A8-F1
#
_entry.id   AF-A0AA43S2A8-F1
#
_cell.length_a   1.000
_cell.length_b   1.000
_cell.length_c   1.000
_cell.angle_alpha   90.00
_cell.angle_beta   90.00
_cell.angle_gamma   90.00
#
_symmetry.space_group_name_H-M   'P 1'
#
loop_
_entity.id
_entity.type
_entity.pdbx_description
1 polymer ?
#
loop_
_entity_poly.entity_id
_entity_poly.type
_entity_poly.pdbx_seq_one_letter_code
_entity_poly.pdbx_strand_id
1 'polypeptide(L)'
;MNKSFKKIWIISIYMNIVSIVFFFMLVNRFFIDGMIMDLVSTAILLFFGGPSALLIIVSTTIFTAGWKPRSKAGYVAASFIIAALLGLAGYLFSYVKYLW
;
A
#
# COMPACT_ATOMS: atom_id res chain seq x y z
N MET A 1 -11.64 0.61 19.69
CA MET A 1 -11.76 0.63 18.22
C MET A 1 -13.02 -0.11 17.80
N ASN A 2 -13.88 0.54 17.01
CA ASN A 2 -15.08 -0.09 16.45
C ASN A 2 -14.69 -1.27 15.53
N LYS A 3 -15.47 -2.36 15.57
CA LYS A 3 -15.30 -3.54 14.70
C LYS A 3 -15.25 -3.16 13.22
N SER A 4 -16.11 -2.24 12.77
CA SER A 4 -16.15 -1.80 11.36
C SER A 4 -14.88 -1.06 10.96
N PHE A 5 -14.35 -0.20 11.84
CA PHE A 5 -13.11 0.53 11.60
C PHE A 5 -11.91 -0.41 11.50
N LYS A 6 -11.84 -1.43 12.38
CA LYS A 6 -10.83 -2.47 12.30
C LYS A 6 -10.86 -3.22 10.96
N LYS A 7 -12.07 -3.57 10.49
CA LYS A 7 -12.24 -4.25 9.19
C LYS A 7 -11.73 -3.39 8.03
N ILE A 8 -12.07 -2.11 8.00
CA ILE A 8 -11.61 -1.18 6.96
C ILE A 8 -10.07 -1.12 6.91
N TRP A 9 -9.43 -1.01 8.07
CA TRP A 9 -7.96 -0.96 8.12
C TRP A 9 -7.32 -2.29 7.70
N ILE A 10 -7.89 -3.43 8.09
CA ILE A 10 -7.40 -4.72 7.62
C ILE A 10 -7.55 -4.84 6.09
N ILE A 11 -8.69 -4.42 5.54
CA ILE A 11 -8.92 -4.42 4.08
C ILE A 11 -7.90 -3.51 3.38
N SER A 12 -7.59 -2.33 3.93
CA SER A 12 -6.60 -1.43 3.33
C SER A 12 -5.20 -2.03 3.30
N ILE A 13 -4.81 -2.81 4.33
CA ILE A 13 -3.55 -3.56 4.33
C ILE A 13 -3.56 -4.60 3.21
N TYR A 14 -4.60 -5.43 3.12
CA TYR A 14 -4.67 -6.47 2.09
C TYR A 14 -4.67 -5.89 0.68
N MET A 15 -5.43 -4.83 0.43
CA MET A 15 -5.44 -4.14 -0.87
C MET A 15 -4.04 -3.64 -1.25
N ASN A 16 -3.30 -3.14 -0.27
CA ASN A 16 -1.95 -2.65 -0.46
C ASN A 16 -0.94 -3.79 -0.73
N ILE A 17 -1.10 -4.95 -0.07
CA ILE A 17 -0.32 -6.16 -0.39
C ILE A 17 -0.61 -6.62 -1.82
N VAL A 18 -1.89 -6.72 -2.19
CA VAL A 18 -2.30 -7.14 -3.54
C VAL A 18 -1.75 -6.19 -4.58
N SER A 19 -1.78 -4.86 -4.37
CA SER A 19 -1.23 -3.91 -5.34
C SER A 19 0.26 -4.08 -5.57
N ILE A 20 1.04 -4.37 -4.51
CA ILE A 20 2.49 -4.62 -4.64
C ILE A 20 2.73 -5.91 -5.44
N VAL A 21 2.02 -6.99 -5.09
CA VAL A 21 2.15 -8.28 -5.79
C VAL A 21 1.79 -8.12 -7.27
N PHE A 22 0.67 -7.44 -7.55
CA PHE A 22 0.20 -7.23 -8.92
C PHE A 22 1.17 -6.36 -9.73
N PHE A 23 1.73 -5.33 -9.11
CA PHE A 23 2.79 -4.51 -9.71
C PHE A 23 4.00 -5.36 -10.10
N PHE A 24 4.52 -6.20 -9.19
CA PHE A 24 5.65 -7.09 -9.50
C PHE A 24 5.34 -8.12 -10.60
N MET A 25 4.16 -8.72 -10.59
CA MET A 25 3.77 -9.68 -11.62
C MET A 25 3.75 -9.07 -13.02
N LEU A 26 3.36 -7.80 -13.14
CA LEU A 26 3.26 -7.11 -14.42
C LEU A 26 4.58 -6.46 -14.84
N VAL A 27 5.34 -5.88 -13.91
CA VAL A 27 6.68 -5.36 -14.20
C VAL A 27 7.61 -6.47 -14.68
N ASN A 28 7.46 -7.73 -14.21
CA ASN A 28 8.22 -8.87 -14.75
C ASN A 28 7.99 -9.12 -16.25
N ARG A 29 6.83 -8.74 -16.82
CA ARG A 29 6.64 -8.79 -18.28
C ARG A 29 7.46 -7.70 -18.99
N PHE A 30 7.60 -6.54 -18.37
CA PHE A 30 8.22 -5.37 -18.99
C PHE A 30 9.74 -5.28 -18.84
N PHE A 31 10.34 -6.02 -17.88
CA PHE A 31 11.79 -6.25 -17.83
C PHE A 31 12.35 -6.88 -19.11
N ILE A 32 11.48 -7.44 -19.95
CA ILE A 32 11.84 -8.05 -21.24
C ILE A 32 11.85 -7.00 -22.37
N ASP A 33 11.15 -5.88 -22.22
CA ASP A 33 10.82 -4.93 -23.31
C ASP A 33 11.70 -3.65 -23.36
N GLY A 34 12.65 -3.45 -22.44
CA GLY A 34 13.76 -2.50 -22.60
C GLY A 34 14.06 -1.53 -21.44
N MET A 35 15.28 -0.97 -21.45
CA MET A 35 15.93 -0.22 -20.34
C MET A 35 15.13 0.98 -19.77
N ILE A 36 14.25 1.61 -20.56
CA ILE A 36 13.45 2.77 -20.12
C ILE A 36 12.30 2.31 -19.19
N MET A 37 11.63 1.20 -19.50
CA MET A 37 10.57 0.68 -18.62
C MET A 37 11.12 0.16 -17.29
N ASP A 38 12.35 -0.35 -17.27
CA ASP A 38 13.03 -0.78 -16.04
C ASP A 38 13.31 0.39 -15.10
N LEU A 39 13.77 1.53 -15.64
CA LEU A 39 14.06 2.71 -14.84
C LEU A 39 12.78 3.29 -14.21
N VAL A 40 11.69 3.38 -14.99
CA VAL A 40 10.41 3.91 -14.50
C VAL A 40 9.80 2.96 -13.46
N SER A 41 9.83 1.64 -13.72
CA SER A 41 9.33 0.64 -12.77
C SER A 41 10.11 0.65 -11.46
N THR A 42 11.44 0.79 -11.54
CA THR A 42 12.32 0.91 -10.37
C THR A 42 12.02 2.17 -9.57
N ALA A 43 11.85 3.32 -10.24
CA ALA A 43 11.47 4.57 -9.58
C ALA A 43 10.14 4.43 -8.84
N ILE A 44 9.14 3.79 -9.45
CA ILE A 44 7.83 3.60 -8.81
C ILE A 44 7.90 2.65 -7.63
N LEU A 45 8.68 1.58 -7.74
CA LEU A 45 8.97 0.70 -6.60
C LEU A 45 9.61 1.47 -5.45
N LEU A 46 10.56 2.35 -5.73
CA LEU A 46 11.24 3.14 -4.71
C LEU A 46 10.29 4.14 -4.03
N PHE A 47 9.51 4.90 -4.82
CA PHE A 47 8.68 6.00 -4.32
C PHE A 47 7.31 5.57 -3.80
N PHE A 48 6.79 4.44 -4.26
CA PHE A 48 5.47 3.96 -3.88
C PHE A 48 5.53 2.59 -3.23
N GLY A 49 6.26 1.63 -3.83
CA GLY A 49 6.37 0.25 -3.30
C GLY A 49 7.03 0.17 -1.92
N GLY A 50 8.17 0.81 -1.74
CA GLY A 50 8.90 0.89 -0.46
C GLY A 50 8.05 1.49 0.66
N PRO A 51 7.50 2.71 0.49
CA PRO A 51 6.57 3.31 1.44
C PRO A 51 5.34 2.42 1.71
N SER A 52 4.82 1.73 0.70
CA SER A 52 3.72 0.76 0.83
C SER A 52 4.08 -0.37 1.80
N ALA A 53 5.23 -1.01 1.59
CA ALA A 53 5.72 -2.10 2.44
C ALA A 53 5.95 -1.64 3.88
N LEU A 54 6.55 -0.45 4.06
CA LEU A 54 6.73 0.15 5.39
C LEU A 54 5.38 0.42 6.08
N LEU A 55 4.38 0.94 5.37
CA LEU A 55 3.04 1.19 5.90
C LEU A 55 2.32 -0.11 6.30
N ILE A 56 2.51 -1.20 5.55
CA ILE A 56 2.02 -2.52 5.93
C ILE A 56 2.68 -2.96 7.25
N ILE A 57 4.01 -2.89 7.33
CA ILE A 57 4.76 -3.28 8.55
C ILE A 57 4.29 -2.45 9.74
N VAL A 58 4.27 -1.13 9.63
CA VAL A 58 3.80 -0.24 10.71
C VAL A 58 2.37 -0.58 11.12
N SER A 59 1.46 -0.78 10.16
CA SER A 59 0.07 -1.11 10.47
C SER A 59 -0.07 -2.45 11.18
N THR A 60 0.66 -3.49 10.73
CA THR A 60 0.67 -4.80 11.39
C THR A 60 1.25 -4.72 12.80
N THR A 61 2.33 -3.96 12.99
CA THR A 61 2.93 -3.71 14.31
C THR A 61 1.97 -3.00 15.26
N ILE A 62 1.21 -2.02 14.78
CA ILE A 62 0.16 -1.35 15.58
C ILE A 62 -0.88 -2.37 16.08
N PHE A 63 -1.27 -3.33 15.23
CA PHE A 63 -2.22 -4.38 15.61
C PHE A 63 -1.62 -5.38 16.61
N THR A 64 -0.39 -5.84 16.40
CA THR A 64 0.27 -6.82 17.28
C THR A 64 0.62 -6.21 18.64
N ALA A 65 0.96 -4.92 18.68
CA ALA A 65 1.16 -4.17 19.92
C ALA A 65 -0.15 -3.91 20.69
N GLY A 66 -1.31 -4.32 20.16
CA GLY A 66 -2.59 -4.16 20.83
C GLY A 66 -3.07 -2.71 20.93
N TRP A 67 -2.46 -1.80 20.17
CA TRP A 67 -2.82 -0.39 20.21
C TRP A 67 -4.25 -0.19 19.70
N LYS A 68 -5.01 0.66 20.40
CA LYS A 68 -6.39 0.99 20.06
C LYS A 68 -6.57 2.50 20.20
N PRO A 69 -7.12 3.19 19.20
CA PRO A 69 -7.40 4.62 19.34
C PRO A 69 -8.42 4.84 20.46
N ARG A 70 -8.01 5.61 21.48
CA ARG A 70 -8.84 6.01 22.64
C ARG A 70 -9.34 7.44 22.54
N SER A 71 -8.68 8.29 21.74
CA SER A 71 -9.01 9.70 21.55
C SER A 71 -9.41 9.98 20.10
N LYS A 72 -10.09 11.12 19.88
CA LYS A 72 -10.40 11.61 18.52
C LYS A 72 -9.14 11.73 17.66
N ALA A 73 -8.06 12.26 18.23
CA ALA A 73 -6.76 12.35 17.57
C ALA A 73 -6.21 10.98 17.13
N GLY A 74 -6.37 9.94 17.95
CA GLY A 74 -5.98 8.57 17.59
C GLY A 74 -6.78 8.01 16.41
N TYR A 75 -8.09 8.28 16.33
CA TYR A 75 -8.89 7.89 15.18
C TYR A 75 -8.49 8.65 13.92
N VAL A 76 -8.16 9.95 14.03
CA VAL A 76 -7.66 10.76 12.91
C VAL A 76 -6.33 10.19 12.39
N ALA A 77 -5.37 9.90 13.26
CA ALA A 77 -4.10 9.31 12.88
C ALA A 77 -4.28 7.95 12.18
N ALA A 78 -5.16 7.09 12.71
CA ALA A 78 -5.48 5.82 12.08
C ALA A 78 -6.14 6.00 10.70
N SER A 79 -7.05 6.96 10.56
CA SER A 79 -7.67 7.28 9.27
C SER A 79 -6.64 7.76 8.24
N PHE A 80 -5.64 8.54 8.65
CA PHE A 80 -4.52 8.92 7.78
C PHE A 80 -3.72 7.71 7.28
N ILE A 81 -3.43 6.75 8.17
CA ILE A 81 -2.74 5.50 7.78
C ILE A 81 -3.59 4.70 6.77
N ILE A 82 -4.89 4.56 7.01
CA ILE A 82 -5.81 3.89 6.10
C ILE A 82 -5.85 4.59 4.74
N ALA A 83 -5.97 5.92 4.73
CA ALA A 83 -5.98 6.71 3.50
C ALA A 83 -4.66 6.57 2.73
N ALA A 84 -3.52 6.56 3.42
CA ALA A 84 -2.21 6.35 2.80
C ALA A 84 -2.09 4.94 2.20
N LEU A 85 -2.50 3.90 2.92
CA LEU A 85 -2.53 2.51 2.42
C LEU A 85 -3.39 2.40 1.16
N LEU A 86 -4.59 2.97 1.15
CA LEU A 86 -5.48 2.93 0.00
C LEU A 86 -4.97 3.78 -1.16
N GLY A 87 -4.41 4.96 -0.87
CA GLY A 87 -3.86 5.87 -1.88
C GLY A 87 -2.66 5.25 -2.61
N LEU A 88 -1.71 4.67 -1.88
CA LEU A 88 -0.58 3.96 -2.47
C LEU A 88 -1.03 2.74 -3.27
N ALA A 89 -1.99 1.97 -2.75
CA ALA A 89 -2.54 0.82 -3.47
C ALA A 89 -3.20 1.25 -4.79
N GLY A 90 -4.03 2.30 -4.73
CA GLY A 90 -4.69 2.87 -5.90
C GLY A 90 -3.70 3.40 -6.94
N TYR A 91 -2.60 4.02 -6.51
CA TYR A 91 -1.54 4.49 -7.41
C TYR A 91 -0.84 3.33 -8.12
N LEU A 92 -0.42 2.30 -7.37
CA LEU A 92 0.22 1.10 -7.93
C LEU A 92 -0.68 0.38 -8.94
N PHE A 93 -1.98 0.23 -8.64
CA PHE A 93 -2.95 -0.32 -9.59
C PHE A 93 -3.19 0.57 -10.81
N SER A 94 -3.23 1.89 -10.62
CA SER A 94 -3.45 2.82 -11.74
C SER A 94 -2.27 2.83 -12.69
N TYR A 95 -1.04 2.81 -12.17
CA TYR A 95 0.16 2.71 -12.99
C TYR A 95 0.15 1.43 -13.85
N VAL A 96 -0.24 0.32 -13.23
CA VAL A 96 -0.48 -0.94 -13.95
C VAL A 96 -1.48 -0.78 -15.10
N LYS A 97 -2.58 -0.04 -14.90
CA LYS A 97 -3.58 0.19 -15.96
C LYS A 97 -3.00 1.00 -17.13
N TYR A 98 -2.13 1.98 -16.89
CA TYR A 98 -1.53 2.80 -17.95
C TYR A 98 -0.52 2.04 -18.81
N LEU A 99 -0.09 0.85 -18.39
CA LEU A 99 0.83 -0.01 -19.14
C LEU A 99 0.12 -0.98 -20.12
N TRP A 100 -1.21 -0.99 -20.15
CA TRP A 100 -2.06 -1.79 -21.07
C TRP A 100 -2.88 -0.89 -21.98
#